data_AF-A0A6G1RWU1-F1
#
_entry.id   AF-A0A6G1RWU1-F1
#
_cell.length_a   1.000
_cell.length_b   1.000
_cell.length_c   1.000
_cell.angle_alpha   90.00
_cell.angle_beta   90.00
_cell.angle_gamma   90.00
#
_symmetry.space_group_name_H-M   'P 1'
#
loop_
_entity.id
_entity.type
_entity.pdbx_description
1 polymer ?
#
loop_
_entity_poly.entity_id
_entity_poly.type
_entity_poly.pdbx_seq_one_letter_code
_entity_poly.pdbx_strand_id
1 'polypeptide(L)'
;SDLEGCQKHREPLKAFCKEDRALLCAVCRESRAHRAHAVLPAPDAAREYEGQIQAGLRALRADREKLLGIRELEMRRNWEFLEKTGAERQRVLSTFEGLRLFLEAHARRLLGQLGGLERDLERLQEEKVTTLTEEISRLDSLIQEMEEKCQQPPNKLLQDIGHTLSRLERGNFQDPPLELPDLEKEIGLFREQNVGLEETLRSFQDILMFELPEKMQVTLDPSTAHPQLRVSEDGRTVWWVDTQWDPPRGG
;
A
#
# COMPACT_ATOMS: atom_id res chain seq x y z
N SER A 1 -16.08 -66.01 19.52
CA SER A 1 -16.23 -67.26 18.75
C SER A 1 -14.86 -67.91 18.71
N ASP A 2 -14.50 -68.57 19.80
CA ASP A 2 -13.14 -68.99 20.05
C ASP A 2 -12.84 -70.27 19.25
N LEU A 3 -11.78 -70.23 18.44
CA LEU A 3 -11.27 -71.39 17.71
C LEU A 3 -10.59 -72.34 18.71
N GLU A 4 -11.39 -73.03 19.53
CA GLU A 4 -10.87 -73.98 20.53
C GLU A 4 -10.33 -75.28 19.90
N GLY A 5 -10.48 -75.47 18.58
CA GLY A 5 -9.91 -76.62 17.88
C GLY A 5 -9.70 -76.45 16.38
N CYS A 6 -8.82 -77.28 15.82
CA CYS A 6 -8.56 -77.38 14.39
C CYS A 6 -9.82 -77.83 13.65
N GLN A 7 -10.21 -77.10 12.61
CA GLN A 7 -11.43 -77.42 11.84
C GLN A 7 -11.38 -78.82 11.20
N LYS A 8 -10.20 -79.32 10.82
CA LYS A 8 -10.03 -80.62 10.16
C LYS A 8 -9.98 -81.80 11.14
N HIS A 9 -9.32 -81.62 12.28
CA HIS A 9 -9.00 -82.72 13.21
C HIS A 9 -9.75 -82.61 14.54
N ARG A 10 -10.46 -81.50 14.79
CA ARG A 10 -11.15 -81.18 16.04
C ARG A 10 -10.25 -81.26 17.29
N GLU A 11 -8.94 -81.14 17.09
CA GLU A 11 -7.91 -81.15 18.13
C GLU A 11 -7.55 -79.74 18.57
N PRO A 12 -7.09 -79.55 19.82
CA PRO A 12 -6.68 -78.24 20.31
C PRO A 12 -5.48 -77.68 19.53
N LEU A 13 -5.55 -76.39 19.22
CA LEU A 13 -4.50 -75.65 18.54
C LEU A 13 -3.42 -75.22 19.54
N LYS A 14 -2.29 -75.94 19.56
CA LYS A 14 -1.22 -75.75 20.56
C LYS A 14 0.14 -75.40 19.96
N ALA A 15 0.26 -75.38 18.64
CA ALA A 15 1.48 -75.03 17.93
C ALA A 15 1.22 -73.87 16.96
N PHE A 16 2.26 -73.15 16.54
CA PHE A 16 2.19 -72.01 15.62
C PHE A 16 3.27 -72.14 14.55
N CYS A 17 2.88 -72.06 13.29
CA CYS A 17 3.79 -72.03 12.15
C CYS A 17 4.17 -70.59 11.81
N LYS A 18 5.47 -70.25 11.80
CA LYS A 18 5.92 -68.86 11.55
C LYS A 18 5.70 -68.40 10.11
N GLU A 19 5.93 -69.30 9.16
CA GLU A 19 5.84 -69.06 7.72
C GLU A 19 4.37 -68.83 7.31
N ASP A 20 3.49 -69.73 7.73
CA ASP A 20 2.05 -69.66 7.39
C ASP A 20 1.25 -68.74 8.32
N ARG A 21 1.88 -68.25 9.41
CA ARG A 21 1.27 -67.42 10.46
C ARG A 21 -0.04 -67.99 11.01
N ALA A 22 -0.06 -69.30 11.20
CA ALA A 22 -1.27 -70.05 11.56
C ALA A 22 -1.04 -70.93 12.79
N LEU A 23 -2.10 -71.06 13.59
CA LEU A 23 -2.16 -72.03 14.68
C LEU A 23 -2.43 -73.44 14.14
N LEU A 24 -1.73 -74.44 14.68
CA LEU A 24 -1.78 -75.84 14.28
C LEU A 24 -2.17 -76.74 15.46
N CYS A 25 -2.93 -77.81 15.19
CA CYS A 25 -3.04 -78.95 16.10
C CYS A 25 -1.88 -79.93 15.91
N ALA A 26 -1.83 -81.00 16.73
CA ALA A 26 -0.76 -81.99 16.68
C ALA A 26 -0.67 -82.67 15.30
N VAL A 27 -1.81 -83.06 14.73
CA VAL A 27 -1.86 -83.69 13.39
C VAL A 27 -1.40 -82.74 12.29
N CYS A 28 -1.82 -81.46 12.32
CA CYS A 28 -1.40 -80.49 11.31
C CYS A 28 0.11 -80.22 11.36
N ARG A 29 0.69 -80.17 12.57
CA ARG A 29 2.14 -79.96 12.76
C ARG A 29 2.98 -81.04 12.08
N GLU A 30 2.52 -82.29 12.09
CA GLU A 30 3.23 -83.43 11.48
C GLU A 30 2.95 -83.60 9.99
N SER A 31 1.96 -82.88 9.46
CA SER A 31 1.60 -82.96 8.05
C SER A 31 2.76 -82.52 7.15
N ARG A 32 2.81 -83.08 5.94
CA ARG A 32 3.82 -82.70 4.93
C ARG A 32 3.83 -81.19 4.62
N ALA A 33 2.70 -80.51 4.82
CA ALA A 33 2.56 -79.08 4.57
C ALA A 33 3.38 -78.21 5.53
N HIS A 34 3.52 -78.61 6.79
CA HIS A 34 4.24 -77.83 7.81
C HIS A 34 5.55 -78.48 8.27
N ARG A 35 5.89 -79.66 7.71
CA ARG A 35 7.05 -80.46 8.13
C ARG A 35 8.39 -79.73 7.99
N ALA A 36 8.52 -78.83 7.03
CA ALA A 36 9.73 -78.05 6.78
C ALA A 36 9.69 -76.63 7.40
N HIS A 37 8.57 -76.25 8.01
CA HIS A 37 8.36 -74.91 8.55
C HIS A 37 8.84 -74.80 10.01
N ALA A 38 9.22 -73.59 10.42
CA ALA A 38 9.52 -73.30 11.81
C ALA A 38 8.22 -73.27 12.63
N VAL A 39 7.98 -74.37 13.35
CA VAL A 39 6.82 -74.52 14.24
C VAL A 39 7.23 -74.42 15.70
N LEU A 40 6.65 -73.45 16.42
CA LEU A 40 6.85 -73.25 17.85
C LEU A 40 5.60 -73.67 18.64
N PRO A 41 5.72 -74.01 19.94
CA PRO A 41 4.57 -74.02 20.84
C PRO A 41 3.85 -72.67 20.81
N ALA A 42 2.51 -72.68 20.83
CA ALA A 42 1.72 -71.47 20.79
C ALA A 42 2.06 -70.45 21.90
N PRO A 43 2.36 -70.86 23.16
CA PRO A 43 2.78 -69.93 24.20
C PRO A 43 4.11 -69.22 23.88
N ASP A 44 5.06 -69.90 23.24
CA ASP A 44 6.38 -69.34 22.91
C ASP A 44 6.28 -68.38 21.73
N ALA A 45 5.51 -68.74 20.70
CA ALA A 45 5.21 -67.84 19.59
C ALA A 45 4.45 -66.59 20.07
N ALA A 46 3.46 -66.76 20.96
CA ALA A 46 2.72 -65.65 21.54
C ALA A 46 3.65 -64.68 22.27
N ARG A 47 4.57 -65.17 23.11
CA ARG A 47 5.57 -64.33 23.80
C ARG A 47 6.48 -63.58 22.83
N GLU A 48 6.93 -64.22 21.76
CA GLU A 48 7.78 -63.60 20.75
C GLU A 48 7.05 -62.46 20.00
N TYR A 49 5.84 -62.72 19.49
CA TYR A 49 5.06 -61.70 18.78
C TYR A 49 4.52 -60.63 19.70
N GLU A 50 4.19 -60.94 20.95
CA GLU A 50 3.85 -59.94 21.96
C GLU A 50 5.02 -58.98 22.17
N GLY A 51 6.26 -59.49 22.27
CA GLY A 51 7.46 -58.66 22.34
C GLY A 51 7.64 -57.75 21.12
N GLN A 52 7.41 -58.27 19.90
CA GLN A 52 7.46 -57.48 18.67
C GLN A 52 6.38 -56.40 18.62
N ILE A 53 5.14 -56.74 19.00
CA ILE A 53 4.02 -55.80 19.09
C ILE A 53 4.33 -54.71 20.13
N GLN A 54 4.84 -55.08 21.31
CA GLN A 54 5.22 -54.12 22.34
C GLN A 54 6.37 -53.20 21.89
N ALA A 55 7.34 -53.71 21.11
CA ALA A 55 8.38 -52.88 20.50
C ALA A 55 7.80 -51.91 19.45
N GLY A 56 6.92 -52.40 18.57
CA GLY A 56 6.23 -51.57 17.57
C GLY A 56 5.35 -50.50 18.22
N LEU A 57 4.62 -50.82 19.28
CA LEU A 57 3.82 -49.87 20.05
C LEU A 57 4.68 -48.77 20.69
N ARG A 58 5.88 -49.11 21.19
CA ARG A 58 6.83 -48.12 21.71
C ARG A 58 7.31 -47.17 20.61
N ALA A 59 7.65 -47.68 19.43
CA ALA A 59 8.06 -46.87 18.29
C ALA A 59 6.93 -45.94 17.82
N LEU A 60 5.71 -46.46 17.63
CA LEU A 60 4.55 -45.66 17.22
C LEU A 60 4.20 -44.57 18.24
N ARG A 61 4.35 -44.83 19.54
CA ARG A 61 4.17 -43.82 20.58
C ARG A 61 5.22 -42.70 20.48
N ALA A 62 6.48 -43.06 20.22
CA ALA A 62 7.55 -42.08 20.03
C ALA A 62 7.34 -41.22 18.77
N ASP A 63 6.94 -41.85 17.65
CA ASP A 63 6.62 -41.13 16.41
C ASP A 63 5.44 -40.19 16.59
N ARG A 64 4.39 -40.63 17.30
CA ARG A 64 3.25 -39.77 17.65
C ARG A 64 3.68 -38.54 18.44
N GLU A 65 4.55 -38.71 19.44
CA GLU A 65 5.06 -37.60 20.25
C GLU A 65 5.88 -36.62 19.39
N LYS A 66 6.74 -37.14 18.51
CA LYS A 66 7.49 -36.33 17.55
C LYS A 66 6.57 -35.51 16.63
N LEU A 67 5.52 -36.13 16.09
CA LEU A 67 4.54 -35.44 15.25
C LEU A 67 3.75 -34.37 16.00
N LEU A 68 3.42 -34.60 17.27
CA LEU A 68 2.81 -33.58 18.12
C LEU A 68 3.73 -32.37 18.30
N GLY A 69 5.02 -32.60 18.58
CA GLY A 69 6.00 -31.52 18.69
C GLY A 69 6.17 -30.73 17.38
N ILE A 70 6.22 -31.40 16.23
CA ILE A 70 6.27 -30.73 14.91
C ILE A 70 5.01 -29.90 14.68
N ARG A 71 3.83 -30.44 14.97
CA ARG A 71 2.55 -29.72 14.82
C ARG A 71 2.52 -28.45 15.65
N GLU A 72 2.97 -28.50 16.91
CA GLU A 72 3.02 -27.33 17.79
C GLU A 72 4.02 -26.28 17.30
N LEU A 73 5.18 -26.70 16.80
CA LEU A 73 6.17 -25.81 16.20
C LEU A 73 5.61 -25.10 14.97
N GLU A 74 4.95 -25.83 14.07
CA GLU A 74 4.33 -25.26 12.87
C GLU A 74 3.19 -24.30 13.22
N MET A 75 2.35 -24.63 14.20
CA MET A 75 1.30 -23.72 14.69
C MET A 75 1.89 -22.42 15.24
N ARG A 76 2.96 -22.50 16.05
CA ARG A 76 3.65 -21.33 16.59
C ARG A 76 4.25 -20.47 15.47
N ARG A 77 4.95 -21.11 14.53
CA ARG A 77 5.55 -20.43 13.37
C ARG A 77 4.50 -19.73 12.51
N ASN A 78 3.37 -20.38 12.25
CA ASN A 78 2.26 -19.79 11.51
C ASN A 78 1.70 -18.56 12.24
N TRP A 79 1.49 -18.67 13.56
CA TRP A 79 1.05 -17.54 14.38
C TRP A 79 2.01 -16.35 14.31
N GLU A 80 3.32 -16.58 14.46
CA GLU A 80 4.33 -15.52 14.33
C GLU A 80 4.31 -14.85 12.95
N PHE A 81 4.07 -15.60 11.87
CA PHE A 81 3.92 -15.03 10.53
C PHE A 81 2.65 -14.20 10.38
N LEU A 82 1.53 -14.66 10.95
CA LEU A 82 0.27 -13.92 10.95
C LEU A 82 0.41 -12.60 11.73
N GLU A 83 1.08 -12.64 12.88
CA GLU A 83 1.37 -11.45 13.69
C GLU A 83 2.25 -10.45 12.92
N LYS A 84 3.36 -10.91 12.35
CA LYS A 84 4.24 -10.06 11.52
C LYS A 84 3.50 -9.44 10.33
N THR A 85 2.71 -10.25 9.61
CA THR A 85 1.91 -9.77 8.47
C THR A 85 0.86 -8.76 8.93
N GLY A 86 0.21 -9.00 10.06
CA GLY A 86 -0.72 -8.07 10.68
C GLY A 86 -0.07 -6.75 11.06
N ALA A 87 1.15 -6.79 11.62
CA ALA A 87 1.92 -5.60 11.97
C ALA A 87 2.31 -4.78 10.73
N GLU A 88 2.80 -5.42 9.66
CA GLU A 88 3.11 -4.74 8.39
C GLU A 88 1.85 -4.15 7.74
N ARG A 89 0.72 -4.87 7.76
CA ARG A 89 -0.58 -4.34 7.30
C ARG A 89 -0.94 -3.07 8.05
N GLN A 90 -0.83 -3.09 9.38
CA GLN A 90 -1.15 -1.92 10.20
C GLN A 90 -0.19 -0.76 9.93
N ARG A 91 1.11 -1.03 9.75
CA ARG A 91 2.09 -0.02 9.37
C ARG A 91 1.72 0.68 8.06
N VAL A 92 1.38 -0.07 7.01
CA VAL A 92 0.94 0.50 5.74
C VAL A 92 -0.27 1.41 5.96
N LEU A 93 -1.31 0.93 6.63
CA LEU A 93 -2.51 1.73 6.91
C LEU A 93 -2.19 3.02 7.67
N SER A 94 -1.38 2.93 8.72
CA SER A 94 -1.00 4.08 9.54
C SER A 94 -0.13 5.09 8.78
N THR A 95 0.77 4.64 7.91
CA THR A 95 1.59 5.54 7.06
C THR A 95 0.72 6.33 6.09
N PHE A 96 -0.21 5.68 5.39
CA PHE A 96 -1.10 6.36 4.45
C PHE A 96 -2.10 7.29 5.15
N GLU A 97 -2.62 6.87 6.31
CA GLU A 97 -3.49 7.73 7.11
C GLU A 97 -2.75 8.99 7.61
N GLY A 98 -1.49 8.84 8.05
CA GLY A 98 -0.64 9.96 8.42
C GLY A 98 -0.41 10.93 7.27
N LEU A 99 -0.15 10.41 6.06
CA LEU A 99 0.00 11.24 4.86
C LEU A 99 -1.30 11.97 4.49
N ARG A 100 -2.45 11.29 4.57
CA ARG A 100 -3.77 11.89 4.32
C ARG A 100 -4.01 13.09 5.25
N LEU A 101 -3.83 12.89 6.55
CA LEU A 101 -4.02 13.94 7.56
C LEU A 101 -3.04 15.10 7.36
N PHE A 102 -1.79 14.80 7.00
CA PHE A 102 -0.80 15.82 6.66
C PHE A 102 -1.24 16.67 5.46
N LEU A 103 -1.66 16.04 4.36
CA LEU A 103 -2.12 16.73 3.15
C LEU A 103 -3.37 17.59 3.43
N GLU A 104 -4.32 17.08 4.22
CA GLU A 104 -5.50 17.85 4.63
C GLU A 104 -5.13 19.07 5.46
N ALA A 105 -4.21 18.92 6.42
CA ALA A 105 -3.73 20.04 7.24
C ALA A 105 -2.96 21.06 6.40
N HIS A 106 -2.17 20.60 5.42
CA HIS A 106 -1.43 21.47 4.51
C HIS A 106 -2.38 22.26 3.60
N ALA A 107 -3.38 21.60 2.99
CA ALA A 107 -4.38 22.25 2.16
C ALA A 107 -5.17 23.31 2.94
N ARG A 108 -5.60 23.01 4.18
CA ARG A 108 -6.28 23.98 5.06
C ARG A 108 -5.42 25.20 5.36
N ARG A 109 -4.11 25.03 5.54
CA ARG A 109 -3.18 26.13 5.77
C ARG A 109 -3.10 27.05 4.54
N LEU A 110 -2.88 26.48 3.35
CA LEU A 110 -2.78 27.25 2.11
C LEU A 110 -4.08 28.01 1.82
N LEU A 111 -5.23 27.34 1.96
CA LEU A 111 -6.54 27.98 1.81
C LEU A 111 -6.76 29.10 2.83
N GLY A 112 -6.30 28.92 4.08
CA GLY A 112 -6.36 29.96 5.10
C GLY A 112 -5.54 31.20 4.75
N GLN A 113 -4.37 31.01 4.11
CA GLN A 113 -3.53 32.12 3.64
C GLN A 113 -4.16 32.85 2.46
N LEU A 114 -4.68 32.12 1.46
CA LEU A 114 -5.44 32.71 0.35
C LEU A 114 -6.65 33.52 0.84
N GLY A 115 -7.43 32.96 1.77
CA GLY A 115 -8.54 33.69 2.38
C GLY A 115 -8.09 34.94 3.14
N GLY A 116 -6.86 34.98 3.66
CA GLY A 116 -6.26 36.20 4.21
C GLY A 116 -6.03 37.27 3.15
N LEU A 117 -5.40 36.88 2.04
CA LEU A 117 -5.15 37.77 0.90
C LEU A 117 -6.45 38.32 0.30
N GLU A 118 -7.47 37.48 0.16
CA GLU A 118 -8.80 37.89 -0.31
C GLU A 118 -9.40 38.99 0.58
N ARG A 119 -9.35 38.82 1.90
CA ARG A 119 -9.84 39.83 2.85
C ARG A 119 -9.02 41.12 2.82
N ASP A 120 -7.71 41.03 2.65
CA ASP A 120 -6.84 42.22 2.56
C ASP A 120 -7.12 42.99 1.27
N LEU A 121 -7.40 42.28 0.16
CA LEU A 121 -7.80 42.88 -1.11
C LEU A 121 -9.16 43.57 -1.00
N GLU A 122 -10.15 42.91 -0.40
CA GLU A 122 -11.47 43.49 -0.14
C GLU A 122 -11.37 44.77 0.71
N ARG A 123 -10.59 44.73 1.80
CA ARG A 123 -10.38 45.89 2.67
C ARG A 123 -9.75 47.06 1.91
N LEU A 124 -8.69 46.80 1.15
CA LEU A 124 -8.00 47.84 0.38
C LEU A 124 -8.89 48.42 -0.72
N GLN A 125 -9.71 47.59 -1.36
CA GLN A 125 -10.69 48.05 -2.34
C GLN A 125 -11.75 48.95 -1.67
N GLU A 126 -12.27 48.56 -0.51
CA GLU A 126 -13.26 49.35 0.21
C GLU A 126 -12.68 50.71 0.64
N GLU A 127 -11.46 50.75 1.19
CA GLU A 127 -10.75 51.98 1.53
C GLU A 127 -10.52 52.91 0.32
N LYS A 128 -10.19 52.35 -0.85
CA LYS A 128 -10.06 53.13 -2.09
C LYS A 128 -11.41 53.68 -2.55
N VAL A 129 -12.47 52.87 -2.50
CA VAL A 129 -13.82 53.28 -2.90
C VAL A 129 -14.37 54.37 -1.99
N THR A 130 -14.20 54.25 -0.68
CA THR A 130 -14.63 55.28 0.28
C THR A 130 -13.90 56.60 0.03
N THR A 131 -12.58 56.56 -0.12
CA THR A 131 -11.75 57.74 -0.44
C THR A 131 -12.21 58.42 -1.72
N LEU A 132 -12.44 57.66 -2.79
CA LEU A 132 -12.93 58.19 -4.06
C LEU A 132 -14.35 58.78 -3.91
N THR A 133 -15.22 58.15 -3.13
CA THR A 133 -16.59 58.61 -2.90
C THR A 133 -16.62 59.95 -2.16
N GLU A 134 -15.76 60.12 -1.14
CA GLU A 134 -15.59 61.39 -0.42
C GLU A 134 -15.10 62.51 -1.35
N GLU A 135 -14.14 62.19 -2.21
CA GLU A 135 -13.56 63.16 -3.14
C GLU A 135 -14.54 63.54 -4.27
N ILE A 136 -15.33 62.59 -4.77
CA ILE A 136 -16.45 62.87 -5.69
C ILE A 136 -17.45 63.80 -5.01
N SER A 137 -17.84 63.52 -3.77
CA SER A 137 -18.78 64.35 -3.01
C SER A 137 -18.25 65.78 -2.79
N ARG A 138 -16.93 65.92 -2.57
CA ARG A 138 -16.24 67.21 -2.48
C ARG A 138 -16.33 67.98 -3.79
N LEU A 139 -16.09 67.31 -4.93
CA LEU A 139 -16.18 67.90 -6.26
C LEU A 139 -17.62 68.28 -6.62
N ASP A 140 -18.60 67.42 -6.35
CA ASP A 140 -20.02 67.71 -6.57
C ASP A 140 -20.46 68.97 -5.81
N SER A 141 -20.03 69.09 -4.55
CA SER A 141 -20.30 70.29 -3.73
C SER A 141 -19.67 71.55 -4.33
N LEU A 142 -18.44 71.44 -4.85
CA LEU A 142 -17.76 72.55 -5.50
C LEU A 142 -18.45 72.94 -6.81
N ILE A 143 -18.84 71.96 -7.64
CA ILE A 143 -19.57 72.16 -8.89
C ILE A 143 -20.88 72.88 -8.60
N GLN A 144 -21.67 72.39 -7.65
CA GLN A 144 -22.94 73.00 -7.28
C GLN A 144 -22.76 74.48 -6.86
N GLU A 145 -21.76 74.78 -6.02
CA GLU A 145 -21.51 76.17 -5.63
C GLU A 145 -21.15 77.05 -6.83
N MET A 146 -20.37 76.53 -7.78
CA MET A 146 -20.01 77.27 -8.99
C MET A 146 -21.23 77.50 -9.90
N GLU A 147 -22.08 76.49 -10.08
CA GLU A 147 -23.34 76.60 -10.84
C GLU A 147 -24.27 77.65 -10.21
N GLU A 148 -24.43 77.62 -8.88
CA GLU A 148 -25.22 78.61 -8.14
C GLU A 148 -24.65 80.03 -8.28
N LYS A 149 -23.32 80.18 -8.20
CA LYS A 149 -22.64 81.48 -8.40
C LYS A 149 -22.88 82.01 -9.81
N CYS A 150 -22.83 81.16 -10.84
CA CYS A 150 -23.11 81.52 -12.24
C CYS A 150 -24.55 82.00 -12.49
N GLN A 151 -25.53 81.55 -11.68
CA GLN A 151 -26.93 81.98 -11.80
C GLN A 151 -27.23 83.34 -11.14
N GLN A 152 -26.26 83.94 -10.44
CA GLN A 152 -26.46 85.22 -9.74
C GLN A 152 -26.48 86.42 -10.69
N PRO A 153 -27.20 87.51 -10.33
CA PRO A 153 -27.18 88.75 -11.12
C PRO A 153 -25.76 89.37 -11.14
N PRO A 154 -25.41 90.17 -12.17
CA PRO A 154 -24.03 90.59 -12.44
C PRO A 154 -23.28 91.18 -11.25
N ASN A 155 -23.95 92.04 -10.47
CA ASN A 155 -23.32 92.69 -9.31
C ASN A 155 -22.99 91.70 -8.17
N LYS A 156 -23.81 90.66 -7.97
CA LYS A 156 -23.58 89.60 -6.96
C LYS A 156 -22.58 88.55 -7.44
N LEU A 157 -22.58 88.25 -8.74
CA LEU A 157 -21.58 87.39 -9.37
C LEU A 157 -20.17 87.96 -9.18
N LEU A 158 -19.98 89.26 -9.48
CA LEU A 158 -18.69 89.93 -9.40
C LEU A 158 -18.21 90.15 -7.96
N GLN A 159 -19.11 90.11 -6.98
CA GLN A 159 -18.76 90.18 -5.57
C GLN A 159 -17.92 88.95 -5.18
N ASP A 160 -16.71 89.20 -4.66
CA ASP A 160 -15.74 88.18 -4.20
C ASP A 160 -15.25 87.19 -5.28
N ILE A 161 -15.37 87.55 -6.57
CA ILE A 161 -15.02 86.67 -7.70
C ILE A 161 -13.57 86.16 -7.68
N GLY A 162 -12.62 86.97 -7.18
CA GLY A 162 -11.22 86.56 -7.05
C GLY A 162 -11.03 85.38 -6.08
N HIS A 163 -11.82 85.33 -5.00
CA HIS A 163 -11.80 84.21 -4.06
C HIS A 163 -12.42 82.95 -4.69
N THR A 164 -13.55 83.10 -5.39
CA THR A 164 -14.19 81.99 -6.12
C THR A 164 -13.23 81.34 -7.12
N LEU A 165 -12.53 82.14 -7.94
CA LEU A 165 -11.58 81.64 -8.93
C LEU A 165 -10.38 80.95 -8.28
N SER A 166 -9.81 81.53 -7.21
CA SER A 166 -8.71 80.91 -6.45
C SER A 166 -9.09 79.56 -5.86
N ARG A 167 -10.36 79.41 -5.46
CA ARG A 167 -10.89 78.16 -4.89
C ARG A 167 -11.15 77.11 -5.96
N LEU A 168 -11.50 77.53 -7.17
CA LEU A 168 -11.61 76.67 -8.35
C LEU A 168 -10.25 76.07 -8.72
N GLU A 169 -9.21 76.91 -8.76
CA GLU A 169 -7.84 76.48 -9.07
C GLU A 169 -7.30 75.47 -8.06
N ARG A 170 -7.59 75.67 -6.76
CA ARG A 170 -7.24 74.70 -5.70
C ARG A 170 -8.15 73.47 -5.67
N GLY A 171 -9.30 73.52 -6.32
CA GLY A 171 -10.31 72.47 -6.28
C GLY A 171 -10.02 71.28 -7.18
N ASN A 172 -9.13 71.43 -8.16
CA ASN A 172 -8.81 70.39 -9.14
C ASN A 172 -8.30 69.11 -8.46
N PHE A 173 -8.94 68.01 -8.83
CA PHE A 173 -8.57 66.66 -8.43
C PHE A 173 -7.17 66.29 -8.93
N GLN A 174 -6.42 65.56 -8.09
CA GLN A 174 -5.17 64.91 -8.45
C GLN A 174 -5.44 63.40 -8.44
N ASP A 175 -5.12 62.71 -9.54
CA ASP A 175 -5.37 61.27 -9.66
C ASP A 175 -4.68 60.50 -8.51
N PRO A 176 -5.43 59.75 -7.69
CA PRO A 176 -4.83 58.88 -6.70
C PRO A 176 -4.09 57.72 -7.39
N PRO A 177 -2.95 57.26 -6.84
CA PRO A 177 -2.26 56.09 -7.37
C PRO A 177 -3.17 54.85 -7.36
N LEU A 178 -3.39 54.26 -8.53
CA LEU A 178 -4.25 53.09 -8.72
C LEU A 178 -3.60 51.78 -8.23
N GLU A 179 -2.32 51.79 -7.95
CA GLU A 179 -1.50 50.58 -7.85
C GLU A 179 -1.87 49.67 -6.65
N LEU A 180 -1.80 48.35 -6.88
CA LEU A 180 -1.95 47.26 -5.89
C LEU A 180 -0.73 46.32 -5.85
N PRO A 181 0.53 46.79 -6.00
CA PRO A 181 1.63 45.94 -6.46
C PRO A 181 2.02 44.87 -5.45
N ASP A 182 1.78 45.10 -4.16
CA ASP A 182 2.20 44.17 -3.11
C ASP A 182 1.29 42.93 -3.05
N LEU A 183 -0.04 43.09 -3.21
CA LEU A 183 -0.95 41.95 -3.29
C LEU A 183 -0.83 41.18 -4.60
N GLU A 184 -0.62 41.86 -5.74
CA GLU A 184 -0.41 41.19 -7.02
C GLU A 184 0.84 40.30 -7.01
N LYS A 185 1.92 40.75 -6.36
CA LYS A 185 3.12 39.93 -6.14
C LYS A 185 2.83 38.72 -5.25
N GLU A 186 2.10 38.89 -4.16
CA GLU A 186 1.75 37.77 -3.27
C GLU A 186 0.88 36.72 -3.97
N ILE A 187 -0.09 37.14 -4.79
CA ILE A 187 -0.88 36.23 -5.63
C ILE A 187 0.02 35.49 -6.63
N GLY A 188 0.97 36.20 -7.24
CA GLY A 188 1.97 35.61 -8.13
C GLY A 188 2.81 34.51 -7.44
N LEU A 189 3.29 34.78 -6.22
CA LEU A 189 4.02 33.80 -5.41
C LEU A 189 3.16 32.56 -5.09
N PHE A 190 1.88 32.75 -4.76
CA PHE A 190 0.96 31.63 -4.53
C PHE A 190 0.76 30.76 -5.77
N ARG A 191 0.71 31.39 -6.96
CA ARG A 191 0.63 30.66 -8.22
C ARG A 191 1.86 29.79 -8.45
N GLU A 192 3.06 30.32 -8.23
CA GLU A 192 4.31 29.56 -8.36
C GLU A 192 4.37 28.40 -7.36
N GLN A 193 3.95 28.64 -6.11
CA GLN A 193 3.86 27.60 -5.08
C GLN A 193 2.90 26.48 -5.48
N ASN A 194 1.73 26.81 -6.04
CA ASN A 194 0.75 25.82 -6.48
C ASN A 194 1.29 24.95 -7.63
N VAL A 195 2.01 25.54 -8.59
CA VAL A 195 2.67 24.77 -9.67
C VAL A 195 3.68 23.78 -9.08
N GLY A 196 4.55 24.24 -8.16
CA GLY A 196 5.52 23.36 -7.51
C GLY A 196 4.87 22.25 -6.67
N LEU A 197 3.75 22.54 -6.02
CA LEU A 197 2.96 21.55 -5.28
C LEU A 197 2.37 20.48 -6.21
N GLU A 198 1.78 20.89 -7.33
CA GLU A 198 1.22 19.98 -8.33
C GLU A 198 2.30 19.05 -8.93
N GLU A 199 3.46 19.59 -9.27
CA GLU A 199 4.59 18.82 -9.77
C GLU A 199 5.10 17.81 -8.74
N THR A 200 5.21 18.22 -7.47
CA THR A 200 5.65 17.35 -6.38
C THR A 200 4.65 16.21 -6.15
N LEU A 201 3.34 16.51 -6.14
CA LEU A 201 2.30 15.49 -5.98
C LEU A 201 2.25 14.52 -7.15
N ARG A 202 2.46 15.00 -8.38
CA ARG A 202 2.54 14.15 -9.57
C ARG A 202 3.76 13.21 -9.50
N SER A 203 4.94 13.75 -9.19
CA SER A 203 6.15 12.96 -8.99
C SER A 203 5.97 11.89 -7.91
N PHE A 204 5.34 12.25 -6.79
CA PHE A 204 5.01 11.29 -5.74
C PHE A 204 4.07 10.17 -6.23
N GLN A 205 3.05 10.50 -7.02
CA GLN A 205 2.15 9.50 -7.62
C GLN A 205 2.90 8.57 -8.58
N ASP A 206 3.80 9.11 -9.39
CA ASP A 206 4.62 8.34 -10.33
C ASP A 206 5.53 7.35 -9.57
N ILE A 207 6.19 7.79 -8.49
CA ILE A 207 7.02 6.93 -7.63
C ILE A 207 6.18 5.78 -7.05
N LEU A 208 4.98 6.08 -6.52
CA LEU A 208 4.06 5.08 -5.99
C LEU A 208 3.60 4.08 -7.06
N MET A 209 3.36 4.53 -8.29
CA MET A 209 2.85 3.70 -9.38
C MET A 209 3.93 2.87 -10.08
N PHE A 210 5.16 3.37 -10.19
CA PHE A 210 6.17 2.78 -11.09
C PHE A 210 7.43 2.29 -10.38
N GLU A 211 7.85 2.92 -9.27
CA GLU A 211 9.10 2.56 -8.59
C GLU A 211 8.90 1.62 -7.39
N LEU A 212 7.74 1.72 -6.74
CA LEU A 212 7.36 0.90 -5.58
C LEU A 212 6.70 -0.46 -5.86
N PRO A 213 6.11 -0.76 -7.03
CA PRO A 213 5.68 -2.12 -7.33
C PRO A 213 6.84 -3.12 -7.25
N GLU A 214 6.53 -4.40 -7.01
CA GLU A 214 7.53 -5.47 -7.10
C GLU A 214 8.33 -5.34 -8.39
N LYS A 215 9.67 -5.33 -8.29
CA LYS A 215 10.56 -5.36 -9.45
C LYS A 215 10.03 -6.39 -10.44
N MET A 216 9.49 -5.91 -11.56
CA MET A 216 8.98 -6.79 -12.60
C MET A 216 10.10 -7.75 -12.96
N GLN A 217 9.87 -9.05 -12.84
CA GLN A 217 10.89 -10.03 -13.18
C GLN A 217 11.07 -10.01 -14.70
N VAL A 218 12.03 -9.22 -15.17
CA VAL A 218 12.40 -9.15 -16.58
C VAL A 218 13.17 -10.43 -16.91
N THR A 219 12.63 -11.21 -17.85
CA THR A 219 13.32 -12.35 -18.46
C THR A 219 13.72 -11.99 -19.89
N LEU A 220 14.91 -12.41 -20.29
CA LEU A 220 15.42 -12.28 -21.64
C LEU A 220 14.86 -13.42 -22.50
N ASP A 221 14.28 -13.09 -23.65
CA ASP A 221 13.77 -14.07 -24.60
C ASP A 221 14.92 -14.65 -25.46
N PRO A 222 15.29 -15.94 -25.28
CA PRO A 222 16.37 -16.56 -26.04
C PRO A 222 16.11 -16.63 -27.54
N SER A 223 14.85 -16.57 -27.98
CA SER A 223 14.48 -16.62 -29.40
C SER A 223 14.79 -15.31 -30.14
N THR A 224 14.91 -14.21 -29.39
CA THR A 224 15.29 -12.87 -29.89
C THR A 224 16.77 -12.57 -29.71
N ALA A 225 17.52 -13.47 -29.06
CA ALA A 225 18.93 -13.27 -28.75
C ALA A 225 19.79 -13.29 -30.03
N HIS A 226 20.77 -12.38 -30.11
CA HIS A 226 21.77 -12.38 -31.18
C HIS A 226 22.50 -13.74 -31.23
N PRO A 227 22.88 -14.27 -32.41
CA PRO A 227 23.52 -15.60 -32.54
C PRO A 227 24.83 -15.84 -31.77
N GLN A 228 25.42 -14.77 -31.22
CA GLN A 228 26.64 -14.81 -30.39
C GLN A 228 26.36 -14.55 -28.91
N LEU A 229 25.08 -14.44 -28.53
CA LEU A 229 24.64 -14.26 -27.15
C LEU A 229 23.88 -15.51 -26.71
N ARG A 230 24.26 -16.05 -25.55
CA ARG A 230 23.50 -17.11 -24.89
C ARG A 230 22.85 -16.58 -23.63
N VAL A 231 21.57 -16.90 -23.50
CA VAL A 231 20.76 -16.58 -22.33
C VAL A 231 20.72 -17.83 -21.43
N SER A 232 20.80 -17.65 -20.11
CA SER A 232 20.61 -18.72 -19.14
C SER A 232 19.21 -19.32 -19.22
N GLU A 233 19.06 -20.56 -18.75
CA GLU A 233 17.77 -21.27 -18.74
C GLU A 233 16.70 -20.54 -17.90
N ASP A 234 17.12 -19.81 -16.86
CA ASP A 234 16.23 -18.96 -16.05
C ASP A 234 15.90 -17.60 -16.70
N GLY A 235 16.44 -17.32 -17.89
CA GLY A 235 16.21 -16.09 -18.64
C GLY A 235 16.84 -14.82 -18.03
N ARG A 236 17.72 -14.94 -17.02
CA ARG A 236 18.17 -13.77 -16.23
C ARG A 236 19.58 -13.29 -16.54
N THR A 237 20.40 -14.09 -17.21
CA THR A 237 21.79 -13.75 -17.51
C THR A 237 22.10 -14.00 -18.98
N VAL A 238 22.97 -13.18 -19.54
CA VAL A 238 23.44 -13.31 -20.93
C VAL A 238 24.95 -13.19 -20.99
N TRP A 239 25.58 -13.99 -21.83
CA TRP A 239 27.02 -13.93 -22.08
C TRP A 239 27.34 -14.17 -23.54
N TRP A 240 28.51 -13.68 -23.95
CA TRP A 240 29.02 -13.80 -25.31
C TRP A 240 29.63 -15.18 -25.55
N VAL A 241 29.44 -15.74 -26.74
CA VAL A 241 30.02 -17.03 -27.16
C VAL A 241 30.68 -16.87 -28.53
N ASP A 242 31.94 -17.33 -28.64
CA ASP A 242 32.76 -17.16 -29.84
C ASP A 242 32.34 -18.04 -31.02
N THR A 243 31.54 -19.08 -30.77
CA THR A 243 30.94 -19.95 -31.78
C THR A 243 29.51 -19.53 -32.08
N GLN A 244 29.22 -19.27 -33.36
CA GLN A 244 27.89 -18.87 -33.84
C GLN A 244 26.87 -19.99 -33.58
N TRP A 245 25.76 -19.65 -32.91
CA TRP A 245 24.68 -20.58 -32.57
C TRP A 245 23.35 -20.06 -33.12
N ASP A 246 22.57 -20.92 -33.78
CA ASP A 246 21.23 -20.57 -34.24
C ASP A 246 20.20 -20.79 -33.12
N PRO A 247 19.46 -19.74 -32.70
CA PRO A 247 18.43 -19.90 -31.68
C PRO A 247 17.28 -20.80 -32.19
N PRO A 248 16.62 -21.56 -31.29
CA PRO A 248 15.47 -22.38 -31.67
C PRO A 248 14.36 -21.48 -32.20
N ARG A 249 13.90 -21.73 -33.43
CA ARG A 249 12.74 -21.02 -34.01
C ARG A 249 11.50 -21.45 -33.24
N GLY A 250 10.90 -20.51 -32.51
CA GLY A 250 9.68 -20.73 -31.73
C GLY A 250 8.53 -21.26 -32.59
N GLY A 251 7.75 -22.19 -32.02
CA GLY A 251 6.47 -22.66 -32.54
C GLY A 251 5.31 -21.97 -31.85
#